data_AF-A0A0Q8M8S0-F1
#
_entry.id   AF-A0A0Q8M8S0-F1
#
_cell.length_a   1.000
_cell.length_b   1.000
_cell.length_c   1.000
_cell.angle_alpha   90.00
_cell.angle_beta   90.00
_cell.angle_gamma   90.00
#
_symmetry.space_group_name_H-M   'P 1'
#
loop_
_entity.id
_entity.type
_entity.pdbx_description
1 polymer ?
#
loop_
_entity_poly.entity_id
_entity_poly.type
_entity_poly.pdbx_seq_one_letter_code
_entity_poly.pdbx_strand_id
1 'polypeptide(L)'
;MKTSTALQFDASELAGELSVRSNAIAHSGTGGLQSNTIKLPTFGGYVYAATARKAGRVNARAISDAEQDALLTERQTLLDAVFDGTATRKEERRLEYIRWSLDRIEDAKHGEHLDRLEEVVVRYEHFLKDLQALREQLEGGSK
;
A
#
# COMPACT_ATOMS: atom_id res chain seq x y z
N MET A 1 27.75 31.77 31.84
CA MET A 1 27.31 30.57 32.59
C MET A 1 25.82 30.37 32.40
N LYS A 2 25.44 29.50 31.45
CA LYS A 2 24.10 28.90 31.36
C LYS A 2 24.32 27.45 30.93
N THR A 3 23.81 26.55 31.75
CA THR A 3 24.08 25.12 31.76
C THR A 3 23.27 24.40 30.69
N SER A 4 23.99 23.54 29.96
CA SER A 4 23.49 22.57 29.00
C SER A 4 22.68 21.50 29.74
N THR A 5 21.38 21.37 29.43
CA THR A 5 20.55 20.25 29.91
C THR A 5 20.39 19.27 28.76
N ALA A 6 21.20 18.21 28.78
CA ALA A 6 21.05 17.07 27.91
C ALA A 6 19.84 16.24 28.38
N LEU A 7 18.82 16.11 27.54
CA LEU A 7 17.74 15.13 27.71
C LEU A 7 18.30 13.77 27.31
N GLN A 8 18.65 12.99 28.31
CA GLN A 8 19.05 11.61 28.23
C GLN A 8 17.76 10.78 28.18
N PHE A 9 17.40 10.28 27.00
CA PHE A 9 16.27 9.36 26.82
C PHE A 9 16.80 7.93 26.88
N ASP A 10 16.48 7.23 27.96
CA ASP A 10 16.77 5.81 28.14
C ASP A 10 15.92 4.97 27.17
N ALA A 11 16.59 4.28 26.26
CA ALA A 11 15.98 3.43 25.22
C ALA A 11 15.80 1.96 25.68
N SER A 12 15.67 1.71 26.98
CA SER A 12 15.65 0.35 27.55
C SER A 12 14.30 -0.11 28.11
N GLU A 13 13.23 0.68 27.99
CA GLU A 13 11.95 0.39 28.67
C GLU A 13 10.78 -0.05 27.75
N LEU A 14 11.06 -0.43 26.49
CA LEU A 14 10.02 -0.85 25.53
C LEU A 14 10.27 -2.23 24.88
N ALA A 15 10.96 -3.13 25.60
CA ALA A 15 11.24 -4.50 25.15
C ALA A 15 10.63 -5.60 26.05
N GLY A 16 9.58 -5.27 26.79
CA GLY A 16 8.81 -6.22 27.60
C GLY A 16 7.39 -6.36 27.06
N GLU A 17 6.94 -7.61 26.92
CA GLU A 17 5.55 -8.00 26.60
C GLU A 17 5.14 -8.02 25.12
N LEU A 18 5.70 -8.96 24.36
CA LEU A 18 4.96 -9.70 23.33
C LEU A 18 5.49 -11.14 23.25
N SER A 19 5.49 -11.81 24.41
CA SER A 19 5.64 -13.27 24.49
C SER A 19 4.34 -13.93 24.04
N VAL A 20 4.09 -13.93 22.73
CA VAL A 20 3.03 -14.72 22.11
C VAL A 20 3.44 -16.19 22.23
N ARG A 21 2.77 -16.88 23.16
CA ARG A 21 2.90 -18.32 23.39
C ARG A 21 2.65 -19.08 22.08
N SER A 22 3.73 -19.57 21.48
CA SER A 22 3.67 -20.57 20.41
C SER A 22 3.29 -21.91 21.03
N ASN A 23 1.99 -22.21 21.04
CA ASN A 23 1.50 -23.50 21.51
C ASN A 23 1.60 -24.51 20.35
N ALA A 24 2.73 -25.20 20.28
CA ALA A 24 2.90 -26.36 19.42
C ALA A 24 2.06 -27.52 20.00
N ILE A 25 0.91 -27.79 19.40
CA ILE A 25 0.16 -29.02 19.67
C ILE A 25 0.82 -30.13 18.85
N ALA A 26 1.74 -30.86 19.49
CA ALA A 26 2.21 -32.16 19.02
C ALA A 26 1.15 -33.20 19.39
N HIS A 27 0.48 -33.78 18.38
CA HIS A 27 -0.34 -34.97 18.55
C HIS A 27 0.19 -36.07 17.65
N SER A 28 0.97 -36.97 18.25
CA SER A 28 1.36 -38.25 17.68
C SER A 28 0.18 -39.21 17.73
N GLY A 29 -0.40 -39.54 16.58
CA GLY A 29 -1.52 -40.48 16.47
C GLY A 29 -1.59 -41.08 15.08
N THR A 30 -1.01 -42.27 14.95
CA THR A 30 -1.05 -43.16 13.79
C THR A 30 -2.49 -43.56 13.48
N GLY A 31 -3.00 -43.17 12.31
CA GLY A 31 -4.35 -43.54 11.86
C GLY A 31 -4.66 -42.93 10.51
N GLY A 32 -4.51 -43.74 9.45
CA GLY A 32 -4.85 -43.36 8.09
C GLY A 32 -6.35 -43.08 7.96
N LEU A 33 -6.70 -41.81 7.95
CA LEU A 33 -7.90 -41.29 7.31
C LEU A 33 -7.39 -40.23 6.34
N GLN A 34 -7.61 -40.44 5.05
CA GLN A 34 -7.43 -39.38 4.06
C GLN A 34 -8.50 -38.32 4.32
N SER A 35 -8.21 -37.47 5.29
CA SER A 35 -8.91 -36.21 5.45
C SER A 35 -8.55 -35.39 4.23
N ASN A 36 -9.49 -35.30 3.28
CA ASN A 36 -9.46 -34.28 2.24
C ASN A 36 -9.38 -32.93 2.94
N THR A 37 -8.15 -32.48 3.16
CA THR A 37 -7.86 -31.24 3.84
C THR A 37 -8.31 -30.14 2.90
N ILE A 38 -9.52 -29.63 3.14
CA ILE A 38 -10.05 -28.47 2.45
C ILE A 38 -9.02 -27.35 2.65
N LYS A 39 -8.27 -27.02 1.59
CA LYS A 39 -7.34 -25.89 1.60
C LYS A 39 -8.19 -24.63 1.70
N LEU A 40 -8.27 -24.08 2.90
CA LEU A 40 -8.93 -22.81 3.14
C LEU A 40 -8.16 -21.69 2.42
N PRO A 41 -8.86 -20.75 1.75
CA PRO A 41 -8.22 -19.64 1.05
C PRO A 41 -7.40 -18.79 2.01
N THR A 42 -6.18 -18.44 1.60
CA THR A 42 -5.23 -17.66 2.39
C THR A 42 -5.40 -16.17 2.04
N PHE A 43 -5.99 -15.38 2.94
CA PHE A 43 -6.27 -13.95 2.70
C PHE A 43 -5.11 -12.98 3.06
N GLY A 44 -3.87 -13.48 3.21
CA GLY A 44 -2.84 -12.80 4.02
C GLY A 44 -1.90 -11.78 3.34
N GLY A 45 -1.94 -11.58 2.02
CA GLY A 45 -0.90 -10.80 1.30
C GLY A 45 -1.14 -9.29 1.12
N TYR A 46 -2.38 -8.82 1.25
CA TYR A 46 -2.81 -7.51 0.73
C TYR A 46 -2.75 -6.35 1.73
N VAL A 47 -2.59 -6.63 3.02
CA VAL A 47 -2.79 -5.62 4.09
C VAL A 47 -1.63 -4.61 4.16
N TYR A 48 -0.40 -5.04 3.88
CA TYR A 48 0.79 -4.18 4.01
C TYR A 48 0.92 -3.15 2.87
N ALA A 49 0.67 -3.56 1.62
CA ALA A 49 0.74 -2.65 0.48
C ALA A 49 -0.38 -1.59 0.49
N ALA A 50 -1.57 -1.96 0.96
CA ALA A 50 -2.70 -1.04 1.10
C ALA A 50 -2.46 0.03 2.19
N THR A 51 -1.84 -0.36 3.31
CA THR A 51 -1.55 0.58 4.41
C THR A 51 -0.47 1.60 4.05
N ALA A 52 0.57 1.19 3.31
CA ALA A 52 1.60 2.11 2.81
C ALA A 52 1.05 3.16 1.82
N ARG A 53 0.20 2.73 0.87
CA ARG A 53 -0.46 3.64 -0.10
C ARG A 53 -1.34 4.67 0.61
N LYS A 54 -2.14 4.21 1.59
CA LYS A 54 -3.01 5.08 2.39
C LYS A 54 -2.22 6.15 3.15
N ALA A 55 -1.09 5.79 3.77
CA ALA A 55 -0.22 6.73 4.45
C ALA A 55 0.39 7.77 3.50
N GLY A 56 0.76 7.37 2.28
CA GLY A 56 1.26 8.28 1.25
C GLY A 56 0.26 9.37 0.85
N ARG A 57 -1.04 9.11 0.93
CA ARG A 57 -2.08 10.06 0.49
C ARG A 57 -2.48 11.08 1.55
N VAL A 58 -2.23 10.81 2.84
CA VAL A 58 -2.68 11.69 3.95
C VAL A 58 -2.21 13.12 3.77
N ASN A 59 -0.94 13.33 3.42
CA ASN A 59 -0.37 14.67 3.26
C ASN A 59 -0.85 15.36 1.97
N ALA A 60 -1.07 14.60 0.90
CA ALA A 60 -1.53 15.15 -0.38
C ALA A 60 -3.01 15.55 -0.35
N ARG A 61 -3.84 14.94 0.51
CA ARG A 61 -5.24 15.34 0.74
C ARG A 61 -5.40 16.69 1.41
N ALA A 62 -4.37 17.18 2.12
CA ALA A 62 -4.42 18.45 2.82
C ALA A 62 -4.23 19.66 1.87
N ILE A 63 -3.83 19.42 0.62
CA ILE A 63 -3.61 20.46 -0.38
C ILE A 63 -4.97 21.00 -0.84
N SER A 64 -5.11 22.32 -0.81
CA SER A 64 -6.32 23.01 -1.24
C SER A 64 -6.44 23.08 -2.76
N ASP A 65 -7.66 23.24 -3.29
CA ASP A 65 -7.86 23.39 -4.73
C ASP A 65 -7.16 24.65 -5.27
N ALA A 66 -7.07 25.72 -4.47
CA ALA A 66 -6.34 26.94 -4.83
C ALA A 66 -4.82 26.70 -5.00
N GLU A 67 -4.22 25.86 -4.15
CA GLU A 67 -2.81 25.46 -4.29
C GLU A 67 -2.61 24.57 -5.51
N GLN A 68 -3.56 23.67 -5.82
CA GLN A 68 -3.52 22.88 -7.04
C GLN A 68 -3.58 23.76 -8.29
N ASP A 69 -4.48 24.75 -8.32
CA ASP A 69 -4.59 25.70 -9.43
C ASP A 69 -3.32 26.54 -9.61
N ALA A 70 -2.68 26.94 -8.51
CA ALA A 70 -1.39 27.61 -8.53
C ALA A 70 -0.30 26.72 -9.14
N LEU A 71 -0.24 25.44 -8.77
CA LEU A 71 0.70 24.47 -9.36
C LEU A 71 0.44 24.24 -10.85
N LEU A 72 -0.82 24.18 -11.28
CA LEU A 72 -1.18 24.05 -12.70
C LEU A 72 -0.78 25.29 -13.51
N THR A 73 -0.99 26.48 -12.94
CA THR A 73 -0.59 27.76 -13.57
C THR A 73 0.93 27.86 -13.68
N GLU A 74 1.65 27.52 -12.61
CA GLU A 74 3.12 27.50 -12.60
C GLU A 74 3.65 26.48 -13.62
N ARG A 75 3.04 25.29 -13.70
CA ARG A 75 3.37 24.27 -14.71
C ARG A 75 3.24 24.81 -16.13
N GLN A 76 2.14 25.51 -16.45
CA GLN A 76 1.93 26.06 -17.79
C GLN A 76 3.02 27.06 -18.13
N THR A 77 3.31 27.98 -17.22
CA THR A 77 4.35 29.01 -17.41
C THR A 77 5.73 28.38 -17.67
N LEU A 78 6.08 27.33 -16.93
CA LEU A 78 7.35 26.62 -17.12
C LEU A 78 7.38 25.81 -18.41
N LEU A 79 6.25 25.24 -18.83
CA LEU A 79 6.16 24.54 -20.10
C LEU A 79 6.34 25.51 -21.27
N ASP A 80 5.73 26.69 -21.21
CA ASP A 80 5.88 27.71 -22.23
C ASP A 80 7.37 28.09 -22.39
N ALA A 81 8.08 28.31 -21.28
CA ALA A 81 9.53 28.56 -21.30
C ALA A 81 10.35 27.40 -21.88
N VAL A 82 9.93 26.14 -21.67
CA VAL A 82 10.57 24.96 -22.26
C VAL A 82 10.33 24.90 -23.76
N PHE A 83 9.12 25.22 -24.23
CA PHE A 83 8.79 25.27 -25.65
C PHE A 83 9.48 26.41 -26.39
N ASP A 84 9.62 27.57 -25.74
CA ASP A 84 10.34 28.73 -26.27
C ASP A 84 11.87 28.52 -26.25
N GLY A 85 12.35 27.43 -25.64
CA GLY A 85 13.77 27.12 -25.52
C GLY A 85 14.54 28.05 -24.57
N THR A 86 13.83 28.84 -23.76
CA THR A 86 14.40 29.78 -22.78
C THR A 86 14.49 29.20 -21.38
N ALA A 87 13.97 27.99 -21.16
CA ALA A 87 13.99 27.33 -19.86
C ALA A 87 15.41 27.09 -19.35
N THR A 88 15.61 27.45 -18.09
CA THR A 88 16.82 27.14 -17.36
C THR A 88 16.74 25.74 -16.75
N ARG A 89 17.91 25.14 -16.47
CA ARG A 89 17.99 23.86 -15.74
C ARG A 89 17.28 23.89 -14.37
N LYS A 90 17.17 25.07 -13.75
CA LYS A 90 16.45 25.23 -12.47
C LYS A 90 14.94 25.09 -12.69
N GLU A 91 14.42 25.69 -13.76
CA GLU A 91 13.02 25.62 -14.16
C GLU A 91 12.61 24.22 -14.58
N GLU A 92 13.49 23.49 -15.27
CA GLU A 92 13.25 22.07 -15.60
C GLU A 92 13.09 21.20 -14.35
N ARG A 93 13.97 21.37 -13.35
CA ARG A 93 13.84 20.66 -12.06
C ARG A 93 12.57 21.07 -11.31
N ARG A 94 12.19 22.35 -11.39
CA ARG A 94 10.96 22.85 -10.78
C ARG A 94 9.73 22.22 -11.45
N LEU A 95 9.75 22.10 -12.77
CA LEU A 95 8.70 21.45 -13.54
C LEU A 95 8.57 19.97 -13.17
N GLU A 96 9.68 19.25 -12.97
CA GLU A 96 9.67 17.86 -12.49
C GLU A 96 9.04 17.75 -11.09
N TYR A 97 9.40 18.63 -10.17
CA TYR A 97 8.79 18.69 -8.84
C TYR A 97 7.28 18.96 -8.89
N ILE A 98 6.84 19.88 -9.75
CA ILE A 98 5.42 20.22 -9.90
C ILE A 98 4.66 19.02 -10.46
N ARG A 99 5.20 18.33 -11.47
CA ARG A 99 4.60 17.10 -12.02
C ARG A 99 4.42 16.05 -10.93
N TRP A 100 5.47 15.75 -10.18
CA TRP A 100 5.39 14.79 -9.06
C TRP A 100 4.35 15.21 -8.01
N SER A 101 4.28 16.50 -7.68
CA SER A 101 3.30 17.02 -6.72
C SER A 101 1.87 16.87 -7.22
N LEU A 102 1.62 17.18 -8.49
CA LEU A 102 0.29 17.04 -9.11
C LEU A 102 -0.14 15.57 -9.18
N ASP A 103 0.76 14.66 -9.58
CA ASP A 103 0.47 13.22 -9.61
C ASP A 103 0.06 12.71 -8.21
N ARG A 104 0.68 13.21 -7.14
CA ARG A 104 0.31 12.85 -5.76
C ARG A 104 -1.03 13.42 -5.33
N ILE A 105 -1.37 14.63 -5.75
CA ILE A 105 -2.69 15.22 -5.49
C ILE A 105 -3.76 14.37 -6.20
N GLU A 106 -3.50 13.97 -7.44
CA GLU A 106 -4.41 13.13 -8.22
C GLU A 106 -4.59 11.74 -7.59
N ASP A 107 -3.51 11.06 -7.19
CA ASP A 107 -3.60 9.79 -6.44
C ASP A 107 -4.31 9.96 -5.09
N ALA A 108 -4.16 11.10 -4.41
CA ALA A 108 -4.90 11.36 -3.18
C ALA A 108 -6.41 11.54 -3.41
N LYS A 109 -6.81 12.14 -4.54
CA LYS A 109 -8.21 12.35 -4.96
C LYS A 109 -8.86 11.05 -5.43
N HIS A 110 -8.20 10.29 -6.28
CA HIS A 110 -8.81 9.13 -6.95
C HIS A 110 -8.33 7.77 -6.44
N GLY A 111 -7.18 7.72 -5.76
CA GLY A 111 -6.54 6.47 -5.37
C GLY A 111 -7.36 5.59 -4.44
N GLU A 112 -8.24 6.15 -3.61
CA GLU A 112 -9.14 5.33 -2.78
C GLU A 112 -10.18 4.59 -3.62
N HIS A 113 -10.68 5.21 -4.69
CA HIS A 113 -11.60 4.55 -5.62
C HIS A 113 -10.88 3.45 -6.39
N LEU A 114 -9.64 3.70 -6.83
CA LEU A 114 -8.81 2.71 -7.50
C LEU A 114 -8.47 1.53 -6.58
N ASP A 115 -8.11 1.78 -5.33
CA ASP A 115 -7.87 0.72 -4.33
C ASP A 115 -9.11 -0.16 -4.12
N ARG A 116 -10.31 0.44 -4.07
CA ARG A 116 -11.57 -0.33 -3.95
C ARG A 116 -11.81 -1.19 -5.19
N LEU A 117 -11.57 -0.66 -6.39
CA LEU A 117 -11.71 -1.42 -7.63
C LEU A 117 -10.71 -2.59 -7.67
N GLU A 118 -9.46 -2.35 -7.26
CA GLU A 118 -8.44 -3.40 -7.14
C GLU A 118 -8.88 -4.50 -6.17
N GLU A 119 -9.44 -4.14 -5.01
CA GLU A 119 -9.99 -5.12 -4.06
C GLU A 119 -11.09 -5.98 -4.71
N VAL A 120 -11.99 -5.37 -5.49
CA VAL A 120 -13.04 -6.10 -6.20
C VAL A 120 -12.44 -7.09 -7.22
N VAL A 121 -11.48 -6.65 -8.02
CA VAL A 121 -10.79 -7.50 -9.01
C VAL A 121 -10.15 -8.70 -8.32
N VAL A 122 -9.39 -8.45 -7.25
CA VAL A 122 -8.73 -9.50 -6.46
C VAL A 122 -9.74 -10.50 -5.90
N ARG A 123 -10.91 -10.05 -5.42
CA ARG A 123 -11.96 -10.95 -4.94
C ARG A 123 -12.51 -11.84 -6.05
N TYR A 124 -12.74 -11.30 -7.25
CA TYR A 124 -13.20 -12.10 -8.38
C TYR A 124 -12.16 -13.10 -8.87
N GLU A 125 -10.88 -12.72 -8.89
CA GLU A 125 -9.79 -13.63 -9.23
C GLU A 125 -9.68 -14.80 -8.25
N HIS A 126 -9.83 -14.54 -6.94
CA HIS A 126 -9.89 -15.60 -5.94
C HIS A 126 -11.13 -16.47 -6.12
N PHE A 127 -12.30 -15.87 -6.34
CA PHE A 127 -13.52 -16.63 -6.57
C PHE A 127 -13.42 -17.57 -7.77
N LEU A 128 -12.80 -17.12 -8.87
CA LEU A 128 -12.52 -17.96 -10.04
C LEU A 128 -11.62 -19.15 -9.68
N LYS A 129 -10.54 -18.91 -8.93
CA LYS A 129 -9.62 -19.97 -8.47
C LYS A 129 -10.33 -20.98 -7.58
N ASP A 130 -11.18 -20.51 -6.67
CA ASP A 130 -11.96 -21.37 -5.78
C ASP A 130 -12.96 -22.24 -6.57
N LEU A 131 -13.63 -21.66 -7.59
CA LEU A 131 -14.51 -22.43 -8.49
C LEU A 131 -13.75 -23.47 -9.30
N GLN A 132 -12.57 -23.13 -9.82
CA GLN A 132 -11.71 -24.07 -10.54
C GLN A 132 -11.26 -25.22 -9.64
N ALA A 133 -10.82 -24.91 -8.41
CA ALA A 133 -10.43 -25.93 -7.44
C ALA A 133 -11.61 -26.83 -7.06
N LEU A 134 -12.81 -26.28 -6.87
CA LEU A 134 -14.02 -27.06 -6.60
C LEU A 134 -14.36 -27.98 -7.77
N ARG A 135 -14.29 -27.46 -9.00
CA ARG A 135 -14.53 -28.24 -10.22
C ARG A 135 -13.55 -29.40 -10.34
N GLU A 136 -12.26 -29.17 -10.13
CA GLU A 136 -11.23 -30.22 -10.16
C GLU A 136 -11.48 -31.29 -9.08
N GLN A 137 -11.94 -30.90 -7.89
CA GLN A 137 -12.30 -31.86 -6.84
C GLN A 137 -13.50 -32.74 -7.24
N LEU A 138 -14.50 -32.16 -7.91
CA LEU A 138 -15.68 -32.91 -8.39
C LEU A 138 -15.34 -33.85 -9.56
N GLU A 139 -14.55 -33.38 -10.52
CA GLU A 139 -14.14 -34.18 -11.68
C GLU A 139 -13.07 -35.23 -11.31
N GLY A 140 -12.16 -34.91 -10.38
CA GLY A 140 -11.09 -35.79 -9.90
C GLY A 140 -11.52 -36.78 -8.80
N GLY A 141 -12.60 -36.47 -8.06
CA GLY A 141 -13.18 -37.32 -7.03
C GLY A 141 -14.16 -38.39 -7.55
N SER A 142 -14.39 -38.46 -8.86
CA SER A 142 -15.26 -39.46 -9.51
C SER A 142 -14.53 -40.75 -9.91
N LYS A 143 -13.60 -41.24 -9.07
CA LYS A 143 -12.94 -42.55 -9.23
C LYS A 143 -13.11 -43.41 -7.99
#